data_AF-A0A381E7D7-F1
#
_entry.id   AF-A0A381E7D7-F1
#
_cell.length_a   1.000
_cell.length_b   1.000
_cell.length_c   1.000
_cell.angle_alpha   90.00
_cell.angle_beta   90.00
_cell.angle_gamma   90.00
#
_symmetry.space_group_name_H-M   'P 1'
#
loop_
_entity.id
_entity.type
_entity.pdbx_description
1 polymer ?
#
loop_
_entity_poly.entity_id
_entity_poly.type
_entity_poly.pdbx_seq_one_letter_code
_entity_poly.pdbx_strand_id
1 'polypeptide(L)'
;MQRHLWTLAGCLAFILGLIGIPLPFLPTVPFLILAAWCWAKGSPRFHHWLTTHPHLGPPIAAWRTRRVVPYRAKTLAILMLAASLSGGIYLLDNNDHLKLAFALIILALMLWVRRLPEA
;
A
#
# COMPACT_ATOMS: atom_id res chain seq x y z
N MET A 1 1.02 -25.55 -13.44
CA MET A 1 1.90 -24.97 -12.39
C MET A 1 1.62 -23.49 -12.11
N GLN A 2 1.58 -22.62 -13.11
CA GLN A 2 1.38 -21.16 -12.97
C GLN A 2 0.19 -20.77 -12.06
N ARG A 3 -0.99 -21.40 -12.23
CA ARG A 3 -2.20 -21.09 -11.43
C ARG A 3 -2.01 -21.22 -9.91
N HIS A 4 -1.23 -22.21 -9.45
CA HIS A 4 -1.00 -22.43 -8.01
C HIS A 4 -0.08 -21.35 -7.42
N LEU A 5 0.93 -20.89 -8.16
CA LEU A 5 1.80 -19.79 -7.76
C LEU A 5 1.01 -18.48 -7.58
N TRP A 6 0.15 -18.16 -8.54
CA TRP A 6 -0.75 -17.00 -8.44
C TRP A 6 -1.72 -17.11 -7.25
N THR A 7 -2.18 -18.32 -6.93
CA THR A 7 -3.08 -18.54 -5.79
C THR A 7 -2.36 -18.38 -4.45
N LEU A 8 -1.15 -18.91 -4.32
CA LEU A 8 -0.29 -18.74 -3.15
C LEU A 8 0.10 -17.28 -2.93
N ALA A 9 0.50 -16.57 -3.99
CA ALA A 9 0.79 -15.13 -3.93
C ALA A 9 -0.43 -14.32 -3.49
N GLY A 10 -1.62 -14.67 -3.98
CA GLY A 10 -2.89 -14.07 -3.55
C GLY A 10 -3.18 -14.30 -2.07
N CYS A 11 -2.97 -15.52 -1.56
CA CYS A 11 -3.11 -15.82 -0.13
C CYS A 11 -2.13 -15.01 0.74
N LEU A 12 -0.85 -14.94 0.34
CA LEU A 12 0.16 -14.16 1.06
C LEU A 12 -0.22 -12.68 1.13
N ALA A 13 -0.59 -12.08 -0.01
CA ALA A 13 -1.05 -10.69 -0.06
C ALA A 13 -2.31 -10.46 0.79
N PHE A 14 -3.24 -11.43 0.81
CA PHE A 14 -4.44 -11.36 1.62
C PHE A 14 -4.13 -11.38 3.12
N ILE A 15 -3.25 -12.28 3.56
CA ILE A 15 -2.80 -12.38 4.96
C ILE A 15 -2.08 -11.09 5.37
N LEU A 16 -1.20 -10.56 4.51
CA LEU A 16 -0.56 -9.26 4.73
C LEU A 16 -1.58 -8.12 4.88
N GLY A 17 -2.60 -8.10 4.02
CA GLY A 17 -3.70 -7.13 4.12
C GLY A 17 -4.50 -7.29 5.42
N LEU A 18 -4.72 -8.51 5.90
CA LEU A 18 -5.42 -8.79 7.14
C LEU A 18 -4.59 -8.38 8.37
N ILE A 19 -3.29 -8.65 8.36
CA ILE A 19 -2.34 -8.20 9.39
C ILE A 19 -2.22 -6.67 9.38
N GLY A 20 -2.34 -6.03 8.22
CA GLY A 20 -2.39 -4.58 8.11
C GLY A 20 -3.64 -3.93 8.70
N ILE A 21 -4.70 -4.68 9.04
CA ILE A 21 -5.91 -4.11 9.67
C ILE A 21 -5.59 -3.58 11.07
N PRO A 22 -4.97 -4.37 11.98
CA PRO A 22 -4.52 -3.85 13.27
C PRO A 22 -3.26 -2.98 13.17
N LEU A 23 -2.48 -3.05 12.08
CA LEU A 23 -1.28 -2.23 11.87
C LEU A 23 -1.59 -0.95 11.08
N PRO A 24 -1.68 0.24 11.72
CA PRO A 24 -2.04 1.49 11.04
C PRO A 24 -1.03 1.96 9.98
N PHE A 25 0.14 1.31 9.89
CA PHE A 25 1.21 1.65 8.95
C PHE A 25 1.10 0.92 7.60
N LEU A 26 0.35 -0.18 7.50
CA LEU A 26 0.23 -0.95 6.26
C LEU A 26 -1.04 -0.55 5.50
N PRO A 27 -0.96 -0.15 4.22
CA PRO A 27 -2.14 0.12 3.43
C PRO A 27 -2.84 -1.20 3.08
N THR A 28 -3.87 -1.58 3.82
CA THR A 28 -4.61 -2.83 3.60
C THR A 28 -5.24 -2.92 2.21
N VAL A 29 -5.69 -1.77 1.67
CA VAL A 29 -6.37 -1.68 0.37
C VAL A 29 -5.52 -2.17 -0.81
N PRO A 30 -4.28 -1.69 -1.05
CA PRO A 30 -3.43 -2.22 -2.11
C PRO A 30 -3.02 -3.67 -1.91
N PHE A 31 -2.84 -4.17 -0.68
CA PHE A 31 -2.62 -5.62 -0.46
C PHE A 31 -3.86 -6.44 -0.85
N LEU A 32 -5.06 -5.97 -0.52
CA LEU A 32 -6.31 -6.60 -0.92
C LEU A 32 -6.54 -6.53 -2.44
N ILE A 33 -6.16 -5.44 -3.10
CA ILE A 33 -6.21 -5.31 -4.57
C ILE A 33 -5.20 -6.26 -5.23
N LEU A 34 -3.99 -6.35 -4.67
CA LEU A 34 -2.96 -7.29 -5.14
C LEU A 34 -3.45 -8.74 -4.98
N ALA A 35 -4.07 -9.07 -3.83
CA ALA A 35 -4.69 -10.36 -3.60
C ALA A 35 -5.80 -10.65 -4.63
N ALA A 36 -6.68 -9.67 -4.88
CA ALA A 36 -7.74 -9.78 -5.88
C ALA A 36 -7.17 -10.01 -7.30
N TRP A 37 -6.09 -9.32 -7.66
CA TRP A 37 -5.44 -9.47 -8.98
C TRP A 37 -4.74 -10.82 -9.13
N CYS A 38 -4.02 -11.28 -8.10
CA CYS A 38 -3.39 -12.58 -8.06
C CYS A 38 -4.43 -13.71 -8.15
N TRP A 39 -5.54 -13.61 -7.40
CA TRP A 39 -6.62 -14.59 -7.51
C TRP A 39 -7.40 -14.50 -8.82
N ALA A 40 -7.49 -13.33 -9.47
CA ALA A 40 -8.08 -13.25 -10.81
C ALA A 40 -7.35 -14.12 -11.83
N LYS A 41 -6.02 -14.27 -11.70
CA LYS A 41 -5.18 -15.12 -12.57
C LYS A 41 -5.07 -16.58 -12.09
N GLY A 42 -5.05 -16.79 -10.78
CA GLY A 42 -4.84 -18.11 -10.16
C GLY A 42 -6.11 -18.92 -9.94
N SER A 43 -7.19 -18.28 -9.45
CA SER A 43 -8.43 -18.95 -9.06
C SER A 43 -9.66 -18.03 -9.17
N PRO A 44 -10.51 -18.21 -10.20
CA PRO A 44 -11.72 -17.42 -10.40
C PRO A 44 -12.70 -17.46 -9.22
N ARG A 45 -12.77 -18.59 -8.49
CA ARG A 45 -13.64 -18.75 -7.33
C ARG A 45 -13.23 -17.82 -6.17
N PHE A 46 -11.95 -17.75 -5.85
CA PHE A 46 -11.47 -16.88 -4.77
C PHE A 46 -11.59 -15.39 -5.14
N HIS A 47 -11.35 -15.06 -6.42
CA HIS A 47 -11.58 -13.70 -6.91
C HIS A 47 -13.05 -13.27 -6.73
N HIS A 48 -13.99 -14.14 -7.13
CA HIS A 48 -15.41 -13.85 -6.97
C HIS A 48 -15.80 -13.74 -5.49
N TRP A 49 -15.36 -14.65 -4.63
CA TRP A 49 -15.64 -14.57 -3.20
C TRP A 49 -15.14 -13.25 -2.59
N LEU A 50 -13.89 -12.86 -2.88
CA LEU A 50 -13.29 -11.64 -2.32
C LEU A 50 -14.02 -10.37 -2.79
N THR A 51 -14.38 -10.30 -4.07
CA THR A 51 -15.07 -9.13 -4.65
C THR A 51 -16.53 -9.01 -4.21
N THR A 52 -17.17 -10.12 -3.83
CA THR A 52 -18.57 -10.13 -3.35
C THR A 52 -18.66 -10.05 -1.82
N HIS A 53 -17.53 -10.08 -1.12
CA HIS A 53 -17.52 -10.10 0.34
C HIS A 53 -17.97 -8.75 0.92
N PRO A 54 -18.89 -8.72 1.91
CA PRO A 54 -19.51 -7.47 2.38
C PRO A 54 -18.53 -6.45 2.99
N HIS A 55 -17.44 -6.91 3.62
CA HIS A 55 -16.44 -6.00 4.20
C HIS A 55 -15.25 -5.71 3.27
N LEU A 56 -14.87 -6.65 2.41
CA LEU A 56 -13.64 -6.59 1.60
C LEU A 56 -13.90 -6.17 0.15
N GLY A 57 -15.12 -6.40 -0.35
CA GLY A 57 -15.56 -6.01 -1.69
C GLY A 57 -15.71 -4.50 -1.88
N PRO A 58 -16.36 -3.75 -0.96
CA PRO A 58 -16.54 -2.30 -1.11
C PRO A 58 -15.25 -1.50 -1.32
N PRO A 59 -14.12 -1.74 -0.60
CA PRO A 59 -12.88 -1.02 -0.87
C PRO A 59 -12.24 -1.37 -2.22
N ILE A 60 -12.38 -2.61 -2.70
CA ILE A 60 -11.90 -3.03 -4.04
C ILE A 60 -12.73 -2.37 -5.14
N ALA A 61 -14.06 -2.33 -4.97
CA ALA A 61 -14.96 -1.66 -5.90
C ALA A 61 -14.72 -0.14 -5.92
N ALA A 62 -14.56 0.47 -4.74
CA ALA A 62 -14.25 1.91 -4.61
C ALA A 62 -12.93 2.27 -5.30
N TRP A 63 -11.93 1.39 -5.26
CA TRP A 63 -10.67 1.60 -5.98
C TRP A 63 -10.85 1.58 -7.51
N ARG A 64 -11.71 0.70 -8.04
CA ARG A 64 -12.01 0.65 -9.48
C ARG A 64 -12.74 1.90 -9.97
N THR A 65 -13.59 2.49 -9.12
CA THR A 65 -14.38 3.68 -9.46
C THR A 65 -13.59 4.99 -9.26
N ARG A 66 -12.71 5.06 -8.25
CA ARG A 66 -11.88 6.24 -7.98
C ARG A 66 -10.64 6.22 -8.87
N ARG A 67 -10.72 6.82 -10.06
CA ARG A 67 -9.54 7.23 -10.87
C ARG A 67 -8.75 8.40 -10.24
N VAL A 68 -8.96 8.67 -8.96
CA VAL A 68 -8.37 9.80 -8.24
C VAL A 68 -7.81 9.32 -6.92
N VAL A 69 -6.64 9.86 -6.54
CA VAL A 69 -5.88 9.42 -5.37
C VAL A 69 -6.68 9.73 -4.10
N PRO A 70 -7.09 8.72 -3.31
CA PRO A 70 -7.87 8.95 -2.11
C PRO A 70 -7.02 9.59 -1.00
N TYR A 71 -7.60 10.50 -0.22
CA TYR A 71 -6.95 11.17 0.93
C TYR A 71 -6.18 10.20 1.84
N ARG A 72 -6.73 9.02 2.11
CA ARG A 72 -6.07 7.99 2.94
C ARG A 72 -4.75 7.51 2.36
N ALA A 73 -4.65 7.38 1.04
CA ALA A 73 -3.39 6.99 0.38
C ALA A 73 -2.35 8.11 0.48
N LYS A 74 -2.78 9.37 0.39
CA LYS A 74 -1.91 10.55 0.57
C LYS A 74 -1.37 10.63 1.99
N THR A 75 -2.22 10.47 3.00
CA THR A 75 -1.80 10.43 4.42
C THR A 75 -0.83 9.30 4.68
N LEU A 76 -1.08 8.13 4.11
CA LEU A 76 -0.20 6.99 4.32
C LEU A 76 1.15 7.12 3.59
N ALA A 77 1.17 7.66 2.37
CA ALA A 77 2.41 7.97 1.68
C ALA A 77 3.28 8.92 2.51
N ILE A 78 2.67 9.93 3.14
CA ILE A 78 3.37 10.84 4.06
C ILE A 78 3.86 10.09 5.30
N LEU A 79 3.05 9.21 5.90
CA LEU A 79 3.45 8.38 7.04
C LEU A 79 4.65 7.47 6.73
N MET A 80 4.65 6.82 5.56
CA MET A 80 5.76 5.95 5.15
C MET A 80 7.04 6.76 4.88
N LEU A 81 6.91 7.93 4.24
CA LEU A 81 8.02 8.85 4.05
C LEU A 81 8.57 9.34 5.40
N ALA A 82 7.71 9.63 6.37
CA ALA A 82 8.11 10.06 7.71
C ALA A 82 8.82 8.92 8.46
N ALA A 83 8.29 7.70 8.40
CA ALA A 83 8.93 6.52 9.00
C ALA A 83 10.29 6.24 8.37
N SER A 84 10.41 6.37 7.04
CA SER A 84 11.68 6.19 6.32
C SER A 84 12.68 7.29 6.66
N LEU A 85 12.24 8.53 6.87
CA LEU A 85 13.08 9.63 7.33
C LEU A 85 13.61 9.36 8.74
N SER A 86 12.72 9.00 9.67
CA SER A 86 13.11 8.66 11.04
C SER A 86 14.12 7.50 11.04
N GLY A 87 13.82 6.41 10.32
CA GLY A 87 14.72 5.27 10.19
C GLY A 87 16.07 5.65 9.58
N GLY A 88 16.09 6.47 8.52
CA GLY A 88 17.32 6.97 7.91
C GLY A 88 18.17 7.80 8.87
N ILE A 89 17.56 8.66 9.69
CA ILE A 89 18.29 9.46 10.69
C ILE A 89 18.93 8.56 11.77
N TYR A 90 18.25 7.49 12.18
CA TYR A 90 18.75 6.54 13.19
C TYR A 90 19.80 5.56 12.64
N LEU A 91 19.69 5.12 11.38
CA LEU A 91 20.58 4.12 10.79
C LEU A 91 21.83 4.72 10.12
N LEU A 92 21.74 5.94 9.57
CA LEU A 92 22.91 6.59 9.00
C LEU A 92 23.75 7.14 10.15
N ASP A 93 24.93 6.59 10.35
CA ASP A 93 25.87 7.14 11.32
C ASP A 93 26.96 7.98 10.62
N ASN A 94 27.49 8.96 11.36
CA ASN A 94 28.73 9.68 11.05
C ASN A 94 28.79 10.67 9.86
N ASN A 95 27.71 10.87 9.08
CA ASN A 95 27.69 11.84 7.95
C ASN A 95 26.47 12.77 7.97
N ASP A 96 26.63 13.96 8.58
CA ASP A 96 25.54 14.95 8.70
C ASP A 96 25.04 15.48 7.35
N HIS A 97 25.93 15.61 6.37
CA HIS A 97 25.57 16.03 5.02
C HIS A 97 24.64 15.03 4.31
N LEU A 98 24.87 13.72 4.52
CA LEU A 98 24.05 12.67 3.91
C LEU A 98 22.66 12.61 4.57
N LYS A 99 22.59 12.79 5.89
CA LYS A 99 21.32 12.93 6.63
C LYS A 99 20.52 14.13 6.13
N LEU A 100 21.16 15.28 5.97
CA LEU A 100 20.53 16.51 5.47
C LEU A 100 20.00 16.32 4.05
N ALA A 101 20.81 15.77 3.13
CA ALA A 101 20.39 15.51 1.76
C ALA A 101 19.20 14.54 1.69
N PHE A 102 19.24 13.46 2.48
CA PHE A 102 18.14 12.50 2.57
C PHE A 102 16.85 13.14 3.11
N ALA A 103 16.97 13.96 4.16
CA ALA A 103 15.85 14.70 4.72
C ALA A 103 15.22 15.66 3.72
N LEU A 104 16.04 16.42 2.97
CA LEU A 104 15.56 17.34 1.94
C LEU A 104 14.82 16.63 0.80
N ILE A 105 15.34 15.49 0.34
CA ILE A 105 14.69 14.68 -0.70
C ILE A 105 13.32 14.18 -0.22
N ILE A 106 13.25 13.63 1.00
CA ILE A 106 11.98 13.15 1.55
C ILE A 106 11.00 14.31 1.77
N LEU A 107 11.46 15.46 2.25
CA LEU A 107 10.62 16.63 2.46
C LEU A 107 10.07 17.19 1.13
N ALA A 108 10.90 17.21 0.08
CA ALA A 108 10.47 17.58 -1.26
C ALA A 108 9.41 16.60 -1.81
N LEU A 109 9.59 15.28 -1.59
CA LEU A 109 8.60 14.27 -1.94
C LEU A 109 7.28 14.45 -1.17
N MET A 110 7.34 14.71 0.14
CA MET A 110 6.14 14.99 0.94
C MET A 110 5.37 16.22 0.43
N LEU A 111 6.09 17.29 0.08
CA LEU A 111 5.49 18.50 -0.51
C LEU A 111 4.89 18.23 -1.88
N TRP A 112 5.54 17.42 -2.72
CA TRP A 112 5.01 17.02 -4.02
C TRP A 112 3.76 16.15 -3.89
N VAL A 113 3.78 15.15 -3.00
CA VAL A 113 2.61 14.34 -2.66
C VAL A 113 1.47 15.21 -2.13
N ARG A 114 1.77 16.25 -1.35
CA ARG A 114 0.77 17.24 -0.90
C ARG A 114 0.14 18.03 -2.05
N ARG A 115 0.89 18.29 -3.12
CA ARG A 115 0.41 19.01 -4.32
C ARG A 115 -0.41 18.13 -5.26
N LEU A 116 -0.48 16.81 -5.06
CA LEU A 116 -1.37 15.99 -5.88
C LEU A 116 -2.83 16.39 -5.62
N PRO A 117 -3.59 16.71 -6.69
CA PRO A 117 -5.00 17.05 -6.57
C PRO A 117 -5.77 15.86 -5.98
N GLU A 118 -6.53 16.17 -4.95
CA GLU A 118 -7.33 15.26 -4.15
C GLU A 118 -8.79 15.31 -4.63
N ALA A 119 -9.50 14.18 -4.57
CA ALA A 119 -10.94 14.09 -4.83
C ALA A 119 -11.69 13.40 -3.69
#